data_AF-A0A5B0X346-F1
#
_entry.id   AF-A0A5B0X346-F1
#
_cell.length_a   1.000
_cell.length_b   1.000
_cell.length_c   1.000
_cell.angle_alpha   90.00
_cell.angle_beta   90.00
_cell.angle_gamma   90.00
#
_symmetry.space_group_name_H-M   'P 1'
#
loop_
_entity.id
_entity.type
_entity.pdbx_description
1 polymer ?
#
loop_
_entity_poly.entity_id
_entity_poly.type
_entity_poly.pdbx_seq_one_letter_code
_entity_poly.pdbx_strand_id
1 'polypeptide(L)'
;MPIIQLDDSYGFPLPEEALTEPNGLLAVGGDLSAGRLNAAYNEGIFPWFLPNEVPLWWSPDPRAVIIQGELHTGRTLRRFLRNHPYRITVNHAFEQVIDSCAQRQEGTWIGRDVKQGYQVLHQTGQAHSVEVWHDERLVGGLYGVSVGTLFCGESMFSKMENASKCALIAFYHHFLRHYGDLIDCQVLNHHTASLGAKEISREKFIQYLYQFRNRPLKPGCWLQQVLEL
;
A
#
# COMPACT_ATOMS: atom_id res chain seq x y z
N MET A 1 -17.83 0.55 -21.75
CA MET A 1 -16.83 -0.21 -22.54
C MET A 1 -16.83 -1.65 -22.05
N PRO A 2 -16.55 -2.66 -22.90
CA PRO A 2 -16.37 -4.03 -22.41
C PRO A 2 -15.13 -4.12 -21.51
N ILE A 3 -15.21 -4.91 -20.43
CA ILE A 3 -14.06 -5.18 -19.56
C ILE A 3 -13.11 -6.12 -20.30
N ILE A 4 -11.80 -5.81 -20.27
CA ILE A 4 -10.78 -6.59 -20.97
C ILE A 4 -10.40 -7.81 -20.12
N GLN A 5 -10.44 -8.99 -20.74
CA GLN A 5 -9.88 -10.22 -20.19
C GLN A 5 -8.36 -10.21 -20.47
N LEU A 6 -7.55 -10.30 -19.42
CA LEU A 6 -6.09 -10.36 -19.57
C LEU A 6 -5.66 -11.71 -20.13
N ASP A 7 -4.68 -11.67 -21.02
CA ASP A 7 -3.98 -12.85 -21.57
C ASP A 7 -2.73 -13.19 -20.73
N ASP A 8 -1.86 -14.05 -21.26
CA ASP A 8 -0.61 -14.45 -20.61
C ASP A 8 0.50 -13.37 -20.67
N SER A 9 0.28 -12.28 -21.42
CA SER A 9 1.19 -11.13 -21.39
C SER A 9 1.04 -10.36 -20.07
N TYR A 10 2.06 -9.58 -19.69
CA TYR A 10 1.98 -8.68 -18.53
C TYR A 10 1.46 -7.27 -18.90
N GLY A 11 0.93 -7.11 -20.11
CA GLY A 11 0.33 -5.85 -20.56
C GLY A 11 -1.00 -5.57 -19.87
N PHE A 12 -1.25 -4.30 -19.58
CA PHE A 12 -2.53 -3.81 -19.07
C PHE A 12 -3.12 -2.78 -20.05
N PRO A 13 -4.47 -2.67 -20.12
CA PRO A 13 -5.12 -1.54 -20.78
C PRO A 13 -4.75 -0.21 -20.11
N LEU A 14 -4.95 0.89 -20.83
CA LEU A 14 -4.65 2.21 -20.27
C LEU A 14 -5.59 2.53 -19.10
N PRO A 15 -5.10 3.07 -17.97
CA PRO A 15 -5.94 3.39 -16.81
C PRO A 15 -7.16 4.27 -17.12
N GLU A 16 -7.09 5.11 -18.15
CA GLU A 16 -8.18 5.98 -18.62
C GLU A 16 -9.37 5.20 -19.21
N GLU A 17 -9.17 3.95 -19.63
CA GLU A 17 -10.21 3.07 -20.16
C GLU A 17 -11.05 2.40 -19.05
N ALA A 18 -10.68 2.58 -17.77
CA ALA A 18 -11.40 1.99 -16.66
C ALA A 18 -12.84 2.51 -16.55
N LEU A 19 -13.74 1.65 -16.11
CA LEU A 19 -15.16 1.97 -15.94
C LEU A 19 -15.37 3.07 -14.89
N THR A 20 -16.39 3.90 -15.11
CA THR A 20 -16.89 4.83 -14.09
C THR A 20 -17.67 4.10 -13.00
N GLU A 21 -18.42 3.05 -13.37
CA GLU A 21 -19.16 2.21 -12.44
C GLU A 21 -19.04 0.72 -12.84
N PRO A 22 -18.55 -0.16 -11.95
CA PRO A 22 -17.94 0.16 -10.65
C PRO A 22 -16.63 0.95 -10.82
N ASN A 23 -16.43 1.98 -9.99
CA ASN A 23 -15.35 2.97 -10.15
C ASN A 23 -13.97 2.32 -10.26
N GLY A 24 -13.35 2.47 -11.43
CA GLY A 24 -11.98 2.08 -11.68
C GLY A 24 -11.80 0.65 -12.15
N LEU A 25 -12.84 -0.16 -12.31
CA LEU A 25 -12.68 -1.52 -12.84
C LEU A 25 -12.15 -1.47 -14.27
N LEU A 26 -10.98 -2.07 -14.50
CA LEU A 26 -10.23 -1.96 -15.75
C LEU A 26 -10.14 -3.29 -16.49
N ALA A 27 -9.80 -4.37 -15.79
CA ALA A 27 -9.56 -5.67 -16.41
C ALA A 27 -9.89 -6.83 -15.46
N VAL A 28 -10.03 -8.03 -16.05
CA VAL A 28 -10.33 -9.27 -15.33
C VAL A 28 -9.40 -10.40 -15.79
N GLY A 29 -9.09 -11.33 -14.89
CA GLY A 29 -8.27 -12.51 -15.18
C GLY A 29 -6.77 -12.26 -15.05
N GLY A 30 -5.97 -13.08 -15.74
CA GLY A 30 -4.53 -13.19 -15.50
C GLY A 30 -4.23 -13.93 -14.20
N ASP A 31 -3.09 -13.61 -13.58
CA ASP A 31 -2.59 -14.24 -12.36
C ASP A 31 -2.09 -13.21 -11.34
N LEU A 32 -1.59 -13.65 -10.19
CA LEU A 32 -0.89 -12.80 -9.23
C LEU A 32 0.61 -13.09 -9.19
N SER A 33 1.20 -13.38 -10.36
CA SER A 33 2.65 -13.50 -10.49
C SER A 33 3.32 -12.16 -10.15
N ALA A 34 4.51 -12.22 -9.57
CA ALA A 34 5.26 -11.01 -9.23
C ALA A 34 5.51 -10.10 -10.45
N GLY A 35 5.74 -10.69 -11.62
CA GLY A 35 5.90 -9.94 -12.87
C GLY A 35 4.66 -9.13 -13.24
N ARG A 36 3.47 -9.75 -13.21
CA ARG A 36 2.21 -9.06 -13.49
C ARG A 36 1.84 -8.03 -12.43
N LEU A 37 2.01 -8.34 -11.15
CA LEU A 37 1.80 -7.39 -10.06
C LEU A 37 2.69 -6.16 -10.24
N ASN A 38 3.99 -6.36 -10.47
CA ASN A 38 4.93 -5.27 -10.70
C ASN A 38 4.54 -4.44 -11.92
N ALA A 39 4.12 -5.07 -13.03
CA ALA A 39 3.61 -4.36 -14.21
C ALA A 39 2.38 -3.51 -13.87
N ALA A 40 1.41 -4.06 -13.13
CA ALA A 40 0.21 -3.34 -12.72
C ALA A 40 0.55 -2.09 -11.89
N TYR A 41 1.38 -2.21 -10.85
CA TYR A 41 1.76 -1.07 -10.02
C TYR A 41 2.51 0.02 -10.78
N ASN A 42 3.36 -0.37 -11.75
CA ASN A 42 4.06 0.59 -12.59
C ASN A 42 3.12 1.37 -13.51
N GLU A 43 1.91 0.88 -13.75
CA GLU A 43 0.85 1.53 -14.53
C GLU A 43 -0.30 2.09 -13.67
N GLY A 44 -0.15 2.06 -12.34
CA GLY A 44 -1.13 2.66 -11.41
C GLY A 44 -2.35 1.77 -11.17
N ILE A 45 -2.20 0.47 -11.43
CA ILE A 45 -3.25 -0.55 -11.36
C ILE A 45 -2.96 -1.46 -10.16
N PHE A 46 -4.00 -1.87 -9.45
CA PHE A 46 -3.88 -2.83 -8.34
C PHE A 46 -4.96 -3.92 -8.41
N PRO A 47 -4.68 -5.14 -7.91
CA PRO A 47 -5.67 -6.19 -7.84
C PRO A 47 -6.58 -6.01 -6.62
N TRP A 48 -7.88 -6.24 -6.78
CA TRP A 48 -8.81 -6.27 -5.65
C TRP A 48 -10.04 -7.13 -5.97
N PHE A 49 -10.18 -8.28 -5.31
CA PHE A 49 -11.21 -9.27 -5.60
C PHE A 49 -11.43 -10.17 -4.36
N LEU A 50 -12.56 -10.88 -4.27
CA LEU A 50 -12.80 -11.76 -3.13
C LEU A 50 -12.06 -13.09 -3.28
N PRO A 51 -11.75 -13.79 -2.17
CA PRO A 51 -11.15 -15.12 -2.27
C PRO A 51 -11.99 -16.07 -3.13
N ASN A 52 -11.31 -16.82 -4.01
CA ASN A 52 -11.89 -17.73 -5.00
C ASN A 52 -12.59 -17.07 -6.20
N GLU A 53 -12.54 -15.74 -6.32
CA GLU A 53 -12.90 -15.05 -7.56
C GLU A 53 -11.71 -14.96 -8.52
N VAL A 54 -12.00 -14.71 -9.80
CA VAL A 54 -10.96 -14.35 -10.77
C VAL A 54 -10.36 -12.98 -10.41
N PRO A 55 -9.06 -12.73 -10.65
CA PRO A 55 -8.47 -11.44 -10.36
C PRO A 55 -9.19 -10.30 -11.07
N LEU A 56 -9.50 -9.23 -10.33
CA LEU A 56 -10.02 -7.98 -10.86
C LEU A 56 -8.99 -6.88 -10.64
N TRP A 57 -8.81 -6.02 -11.65
CA TRP A 57 -7.77 -5.01 -11.68
C TRP A 57 -8.37 -3.61 -11.79
N TRP A 58 -7.86 -2.69 -10.97
CA TRP A 58 -8.53 -1.42 -10.69
C TRP A 58 -7.59 -0.23 -10.86
N SER A 59 -8.14 0.88 -11.35
CA SER A 59 -7.55 2.22 -11.32
C SER A 59 -8.66 3.27 -11.15
N PRO A 60 -9.09 3.57 -9.90
CA PRO A 60 -10.21 4.45 -9.61
C PRO A 60 -9.94 5.93 -9.93
N ASP A 61 -11.02 6.67 -10.12
CA ASP A 61 -11.05 8.12 -10.30
C ASP A 61 -12.17 8.73 -9.44
N PRO A 62 -11.87 9.51 -8.39
CA PRO A 62 -10.54 9.94 -7.96
C PRO A 62 -9.70 8.83 -7.30
N ARG A 63 -8.41 9.11 -7.11
CA ARG A 63 -7.42 8.26 -6.43
C ARG A 63 -7.00 8.92 -5.11
N ALA A 64 -7.00 8.14 -4.02
CA ALA A 64 -6.61 8.62 -2.70
C ALA A 64 -5.10 8.53 -2.48
N VAL A 65 -4.49 9.61 -1.97
CA VAL A 65 -3.05 9.71 -1.73
C VAL A 65 -2.74 10.50 -0.46
N ILE A 66 -1.55 10.29 0.12
CA ILE A 66 -0.94 11.18 1.12
C ILE A 66 0.27 11.85 0.46
N ILE A 67 0.20 13.17 0.35
CA ILE A 67 1.25 13.99 -0.27
C ILE A 67 2.28 14.41 0.80
N GLN A 68 3.53 14.59 0.37
CA GLN A 68 4.57 15.19 1.20
C GLN A 68 4.11 16.52 1.83
N GLY A 69 4.39 16.69 3.12
CA GLY A 69 3.97 17.84 3.92
C GLY A 69 2.52 17.80 4.43
N GLU A 70 1.70 16.84 3.98
CA GLU A 70 0.25 16.83 4.26
C GLU A 70 -0.19 15.81 5.32
N LEU A 71 0.74 15.08 5.93
CA LEU A 71 0.40 14.15 7.02
C LEU A 71 -0.22 14.92 8.20
N HIS A 72 -1.46 14.57 8.54
CA HIS A 72 -2.17 15.18 9.64
C HIS A 72 -2.03 14.36 10.92
N THR A 73 -1.53 14.99 11.99
CA THR A 73 -1.52 14.44 13.34
C THR A 73 -2.28 15.35 14.29
N GLY A 74 -3.48 14.93 14.69
CA GLY A 74 -4.29 15.67 15.66
C GLY A 74 -3.64 15.75 17.05
N ARG A 75 -4.11 16.69 17.89
CA ARG A 75 -3.54 16.95 19.24
C ARG A 75 -3.44 15.70 20.12
N THR A 76 -4.50 14.89 20.15
CA THR A 76 -4.55 13.66 20.96
C THR A 76 -3.53 12.63 20.49
N LEU A 77 -3.43 12.45 19.17
CA LEU A 77 -2.46 11.53 18.57
C LEU A 77 -1.03 12.00 18.84
N ARG A 78 -0.72 13.29 18.68
CA ARG A 78 0.60 13.84 19.05
C ARG A 78 0.95 13.61 20.51
N ARG A 79 -0.03 13.63 21.43
CA ARG A 79 0.22 13.31 22.84
C ARG A 79 0.56 11.83 23.03
N PHE A 80 -0.15 10.94 22.34
CA PHE A 80 0.12 9.51 22.35
C PHE A 80 1.51 9.20 21.79
N LEU A 81 1.86 9.79 20.64
CA LEU A 81 3.14 9.56 19.96
C LEU A 81 4.37 9.96 20.80
N ARG A 82 4.24 10.89 21.76
CA ARG A 82 5.39 11.23 22.63
C ARG A 82 5.71 10.16 23.68
N ASN A 83 4.74 9.32 24.03
CA ASN A 83 4.85 8.35 25.13
C ASN A 83 4.35 6.97 24.69
N HIS A 84 4.48 6.63 23.40
CA HIS A 84 4.00 5.34 22.92
C HIS A 84 4.84 4.20 23.51
N PRO A 85 4.24 3.02 23.76
CA PRO A 85 4.98 1.85 24.24
C PRO A 85 5.59 1.03 23.10
N TYR A 86 5.44 1.47 21.84
CA TYR A 86 5.75 0.65 20.68
C TYR A 86 7.20 0.72 20.21
N ARG A 87 7.73 -0.42 19.76
CA ARG A 87 8.90 -0.50 18.87
C ARG A 87 8.41 -0.65 17.43
N ILE A 88 8.95 0.13 16.50
CA ILE A 88 8.52 0.10 15.09
C ILE A 88 9.69 -0.34 14.24
N THR A 89 9.46 -1.28 13.32
CA THR A 89 10.50 -1.80 12.44
C THR A 89 10.03 -1.81 10.99
N VAL A 90 10.98 -1.97 10.07
CA VAL A 90 10.70 -2.22 8.65
C VAL A 90 11.25 -3.59 8.25
N ASN A 91 10.50 -4.32 7.42
CA ASN A 91 10.85 -5.60 6.81
C ASN A 91 11.28 -6.71 7.79
N HIS A 92 10.90 -6.65 9.07
CA HIS A 92 11.26 -7.70 10.03
C HIS A 92 10.31 -8.90 9.97
N ALA A 93 9.04 -8.70 9.61
CA ALA A 93 8.04 -9.75 9.67
C ALA A 93 6.92 -9.58 8.62
N PHE A 94 7.29 -9.44 7.35
CA PHE A 94 6.35 -9.23 6.24
C PHE A 94 5.20 -10.26 6.23
N GLU A 95 5.53 -11.55 6.37
CA GLU A 95 4.53 -12.63 6.41
C GLU A 95 3.53 -12.46 7.56
N GLN A 96 4.00 -12.12 8.76
CA GLN A 96 3.11 -11.91 9.91
C GLN A 96 2.21 -10.67 9.73
N VAL A 97 2.72 -9.63 9.05
CA VAL A 97 1.94 -8.42 8.75
C VAL A 97 0.83 -8.74 7.76
N ILE A 98 1.14 -9.36 6.62
CA ILE A 98 0.13 -9.68 5.61
C ILE A 98 -0.90 -10.69 6.14
N ASP A 99 -0.48 -11.68 6.93
CA ASP A 99 -1.40 -12.61 7.61
C ASP A 99 -2.30 -11.88 8.61
N SER A 100 -1.77 -10.94 9.38
CA SER A 100 -2.57 -10.14 10.30
C SER A 100 -3.53 -9.19 9.57
N CYS A 101 -3.15 -8.66 8.40
CA CYS A 101 -4.04 -7.91 7.53
C CYS A 101 -5.18 -8.77 6.95
N ALA A 102 -4.93 -10.06 6.71
CA ALA A 102 -5.91 -10.99 6.18
C ALA A 102 -6.96 -11.45 7.23
N GLN A 103 -6.64 -11.38 8.52
CA GLN A 103 -7.49 -11.82 9.63
C GLN A 103 -8.45 -10.72 10.14
N ARG A 104 -9.35 -10.20 9.30
CA ARG A 104 -10.41 -9.27 9.74
C ARG A 104 -11.71 -10.01 10.03
N GLN A 105 -12.46 -9.53 11.03
CA GLN A 105 -13.72 -10.17 11.48
C GLN A 105 -14.77 -10.27 10.36
N GLU A 106 -14.80 -9.29 9.44
CA GLU A 106 -15.76 -9.22 8.34
C GLU A 106 -15.26 -9.96 7.08
N GLY A 107 -14.12 -10.63 7.14
CA GLY A 107 -13.43 -11.19 5.98
C GLY A 107 -12.56 -10.17 5.25
N THR A 108 -11.70 -10.64 4.35
CA THR A 108 -10.78 -9.80 3.57
C THR A 108 -10.61 -10.32 2.15
N TRP A 109 -10.18 -9.43 1.24
CA TRP A 109 -9.77 -9.77 -0.12
C TRP A 109 -8.41 -10.50 -0.17
N ILE A 110 -7.69 -10.57 0.96
CA ILE A 110 -6.33 -11.11 1.05
C ILE A 110 -6.41 -12.63 1.19
N GLY A 111 -6.68 -13.29 0.06
CA GLY A 111 -6.68 -14.75 -0.08
C GLY A 111 -5.27 -15.35 -0.18
N ARG A 112 -5.19 -16.67 -0.37
CA ARG A 112 -3.92 -17.40 -0.50
C ARG A 112 -3.05 -16.87 -1.64
N ASP A 113 -3.64 -16.63 -2.80
CA ASP A 113 -2.91 -16.21 -4.00
C ASP A 113 -2.35 -14.80 -3.86
N VAL A 114 -3.11 -13.90 -3.23
CA VAL A 114 -2.64 -12.56 -2.83
C VAL A 114 -1.44 -12.70 -1.92
N LYS A 115 -1.53 -13.48 -0.84
CA LYS A 115 -0.39 -13.64 0.07
C LYS A 115 0.86 -14.14 -0.64
N GLN A 116 0.71 -15.16 -1.48
CA GLN A 116 1.82 -15.72 -2.23
C GLN A 116 2.45 -14.70 -3.19
N GLY A 117 1.64 -13.97 -3.97
CA GLY A 117 2.14 -12.97 -4.91
C GLY A 117 2.95 -11.87 -4.22
N TYR A 118 2.44 -11.33 -3.12
CA TYR A 118 3.12 -10.26 -2.38
C TYR A 118 4.30 -10.76 -1.55
N GLN A 119 4.30 -12.01 -1.08
CA GLN A 119 5.48 -12.64 -0.50
C GLN A 119 6.62 -12.75 -1.52
N VAL A 120 6.32 -13.11 -2.77
CA VAL A 120 7.33 -13.14 -3.84
C VAL A 120 7.83 -11.72 -4.12
N LEU A 121 6.94 -10.71 -4.21
CA LEU A 121 7.34 -9.31 -4.36
C LEU A 121 8.26 -8.85 -3.21
N HIS A 122 8.00 -9.30 -1.99
CA HIS A 122 8.84 -8.98 -0.83
C HIS A 122 10.24 -9.61 -0.97
N GLN A 123 10.30 -10.90 -1.33
CA GLN A 123 11.56 -11.62 -1.56
C GLN A 123 12.39 -10.99 -2.69
N THR A 124 11.74 -10.40 -3.69
CA THR A 124 12.41 -9.67 -4.79
C THR A 124 12.67 -8.20 -4.48
N GLY A 125 12.40 -7.74 -3.25
CA GLY A 125 12.70 -6.38 -2.79
C GLY A 125 11.76 -5.29 -3.32
N GLN A 126 10.56 -5.65 -3.76
CA GLN A 126 9.54 -4.73 -4.30
C GLN A 126 8.41 -4.45 -3.30
N ALA A 127 8.04 -5.43 -2.45
CA ALA A 127 7.08 -5.23 -1.39
C ALA A 127 7.76 -5.11 -0.02
N HIS A 128 7.24 -4.23 0.83
CA HIS A 128 7.81 -3.92 2.13
C HIS A 128 6.75 -3.84 3.20
N SER A 129 7.15 -4.18 4.43
CA SER A 129 6.30 -4.12 5.61
C SER A 129 6.87 -3.17 6.65
N VAL A 130 5.97 -2.63 7.46
CA VAL A 130 6.29 -1.88 8.67
C VAL A 130 5.56 -2.55 9.81
N GLU A 131 6.29 -2.94 10.83
CA GLU A 131 5.77 -3.67 11.97
C GLU A 131 5.72 -2.79 13.21
N VAL A 132 4.69 -2.99 14.04
CA VAL A 132 4.55 -2.33 15.33
C VAL A 132 4.48 -3.38 16.42
N TRP A 133 5.45 -3.33 17.31
CA TRP A 133 5.66 -4.28 18.39
C TRP A 133 5.32 -3.65 19.74
N HIS A 134 4.64 -4.40 20.60
CA HIS A 134 4.60 -4.15 22.03
C HIS A 134 5.31 -5.31 22.70
N ASP A 135 6.47 -5.02 23.31
CA ASP A 135 7.45 -6.04 23.68
C ASP A 135 7.82 -6.91 22.45
N GLU A 136 7.62 -8.23 22.54
CA GLU A 136 7.86 -9.19 21.45
C GLU A 136 6.60 -9.49 20.62
N ARG A 137 5.47 -8.85 20.90
CA ARG A 137 4.19 -9.13 20.22
C ARG A 137 3.96 -8.16 19.08
N LEU A 138 3.63 -8.71 17.90
CA LEU A 138 3.19 -7.92 16.76
C LEU A 138 1.75 -7.43 16.96
N VAL A 139 1.59 -6.11 17.14
CA VAL A 139 0.32 -5.46 17.53
C VAL A 139 -0.23 -4.49 16.50
N GLY A 140 0.50 -4.25 15.42
CA GLY A 140 0.04 -3.48 14.27
C GLY A 140 1.05 -3.50 13.15
N GLY A 141 0.68 -2.93 12.02
CA GLY A 141 1.58 -2.81 10.89
C GLY A 141 0.86 -2.48 9.60
N LEU A 142 1.65 -2.27 8.55
CA LEU A 142 1.19 -2.09 7.19
C LEU A 142 2.15 -2.76 6.22
N TYR A 143 1.68 -3.07 5.02
CA TYR A 143 2.54 -3.48 3.92
C TYR A 143 2.15 -2.76 2.64
N GLY A 144 3.07 -2.74 1.68
CA GLY A 144 2.85 -2.10 0.40
C GLY A 144 3.94 -2.38 -0.61
N VAL A 145 3.80 -1.82 -1.81
CA VAL A 145 4.72 -1.98 -2.94
C VAL A 145 5.45 -0.67 -3.21
N SER A 146 6.78 -0.73 -3.34
CA SER A 146 7.61 0.40 -3.72
C SER A 146 7.66 0.55 -5.24
N VAL A 147 7.38 1.75 -5.73
CA VAL A 147 7.44 2.11 -7.15
C VAL A 147 8.28 3.39 -7.27
N GLY A 148 9.60 3.22 -7.35
CA GLY A 148 10.55 4.34 -7.25
C GLY A 148 10.40 5.08 -5.92
N THR A 149 10.12 6.38 -5.98
CA THR A 149 9.84 7.23 -4.79
C THR A 149 8.35 7.30 -4.43
N LEU A 150 7.49 6.48 -5.04
CA LEU A 150 6.09 6.29 -4.67
C LEU A 150 5.92 4.98 -3.90
N PHE A 151 5.09 4.97 -2.86
CA PHE A 151 4.74 3.76 -2.12
C PHE A 151 3.22 3.48 -2.20
N CYS A 152 2.84 2.33 -2.77
CA CYS A 152 1.47 1.85 -2.80
C CYS A 152 1.15 1.08 -1.52
N GLY A 153 0.45 1.72 -0.58
CA GLY A 153 0.07 1.10 0.70
C GLY A 153 -1.11 0.16 0.50
N GLU A 154 -0.94 -1.14 0.72
CA GLU A 154 -1.95 -2.14 0.38
C GLU A 154 -2.97 -2.36 1.50
N SER A 155 -2.47 -2.58 2.70
CA SER A 155 -3.31 -2.79 3.86
C SER A 155 -2.54 -2.53 5.14
N MET A 156 -3.30 -2.36 6.21
CA MET A 156 -2.80 -2.22 7.56
C MET A 156 -3.72 -2.92 8.54
N PHE A 157 -3.20 -3.21 9.73
CA PHE A 157 -3.96 -3.78 10.83
C PHE A 157 -3.54 -3.16 12.17
N SER A 158 -4.43 -3.24 13.15
CA SER A 158 -4.21 -2.73 14.50
C SER A 158 -4.86 -3.69 15.50
N LYS A 159 -4.07 -4.25 16.41
CA LYS A 159 -4.51 -5.07 17.56
C LYS A 159 -4.44 -4.29 18.88
N MET A 160 -3.72 -3.16 18.89
CA MET A 160 -3.65 -2.22 20.02
C MET A 160 -3.95 -0.78 19.57
N GLU A 161 -4.22 0.09 20.53
CA GLU A 161 -4.62 1.48 20.29
C GLU A 161 -3.55 2.23 19.48
N ASN A 162 -3.97 2.89 18.40
CA ASN A 162 -3.10 3.69 17.51
C ASN A 162 -1.93 2.94 16.85
N ALA A 163 -1.84 1.59 16.94
CA ALA A 163 -0.70 0.86 16.40
C ALA A 163 -0.56 1.06 14.87
N SER A 164 -1.64 0.92 14.08
CA SER A 164 -1.56 1.18 12.62
C SER A 164 -1.22 2.65 12.28
N LYS A 165 -1.66 3.60 13.10
CA LYS A 165 -1.32 5.02 12.94
C LYS A 165 0.16 5.26 13.20
N CYS A 166 0.70 4.66 14.26
CA CYS A 166 2.13 4.69 14.55
C CYS A 166 2.95 4.11 13.39
N ALA A 167 2.53 2.98 12.82
CA ALA A 167 3.16 2.39 11.65
C ALA A 167 3.24 3.39 10.49
N LEU A 168 2.10 3.98 10.10
CA LEU A 168 2.03 4.90 8.96
C LEU A 168 2.82 6.19 9.21
N ILE A 169 2.79 6.74 10.42
CA ILE A 169 3.49 8.00 10.75
C ILE A 169 5.01 7.79 10.77
N ALA A 170 5.48 6.72 11.42
CA ALA A 170 6.91 6.36 11.43
C ALA A 170 7.41 6.10 10.01
N PHE A 171 6.63 5.32 9.25
CA PHE A 171 6.93 5.03 7.85
C PHE A 171 6.97 6.29 7.00
N TYR A 172 5.98 7.18 7.13
CA TYR A 172 5.94 8.44 6.39
C TYR A 172 7.20 9.27 6.62
N HIS A 173 7.60 9.48 7.87
CA HIS A 173 8.80 10.24 8.18
C HIS A 173 10.07 9.55 7.68
N HIS A 174 10.16 8.23 7.83
CA HIS A 174 11.26 7.42 7.28
C HIS A 174 11.36 7.55 5.76
N PHE A 175 10.24 7.35 5.07
CA PHE A 175 10.15 7.41 3.61
C PHE A 175 10.57 8.78 3.09
N LEU A 176 10.09 9.87 3.71
CA LEU A 176 10.52 11.23 3.37
C LEU A 176 12.02 11.46 3.57
N ARG A 177 12.62 10.95 4.66
CA ARG A 177 14.09 11.03 4.88
C ARG A 177 14.89 10.27 3.82
N HIS A 178 14.25 9.31 3.16
CA HIS A 178 14.80 8.53 2.06
C HIS A 178 14.37 9.02 0.67
N TYR A 179 13.87 10.26 0.56
CA TYR A 179 13.42 10.91 -0.68
C TYR A 179 12.13 10.34 -1.29
N GLY A 180 11.29 9.69 -0.48
CA GLY A 180 9.94 9.35 -0.88
C GLY A 180 9.08 10.59 -1.15
N ASP A 181 8.26 10.53 -2.21
CA ASP A 181 7.47 11.64 -2.73
C ASP A 181 5.96 11.47 -2.45
N LEU A 182 5.42 10.25 -2.56
CA LEU A 182 3.98 10.01 -2.53
C LEU A 182 3.63 8.64 -1.90
N ILE A 183 2.57 8.61 -1.08
CA ILE A 183 1.94 7.35 -0.65
C ILE A 183 0.57 7.22 -1.32
N ASP A 184 0.38 6.19 -2.13
CA ASP A 184 -0.91 5.81 -2.70
C ASP A 184 -1.72 5.02 -1.66
N CYS A 185 -2.97 5.45 -1.45
CA CYS A 185 -3.94 4.86 -0.54
C CYS A 185 -5.13 4.24 -1.28
N GLN A 186 -5.06 4.15 -2.62
CA GLN A 186 -6.08 3.65 -3.53
C GLN A 186 -7.43 4.36 -3.36
N VAL A 187 -8.24 3.90 -2.41
CA VAL A 187 -9.58 4.42 -2.12
C VAL A 187 -9.60 5.07 -0.74
N LEU A 188 -10.16 6.28 -0.67
CA LEU A 188 -10.22 7.04 0.57
C LEU A 188 -11.12 6.32 1.58
N ASN A 189 -10.68 6.28 2.84
CA ASN A 189 -11.51 5.81 3.93
C ASN A 189 -11.32 6.73 5.15
N HIS A 190 -12.22 6.61 6.14
CA HIS A 190 -12.19 7.45 7.33
C HIS A 190 -10.83 7.39 8.08
N HIS A 191 -10.17 6.23 8.09
CA HIS A 191 -8.88 6.07 8.76
C HIS A 191 -7.77 6.89 8.07
N THR A 192 -7.58 6.71 6.76
CA THR A 192 -6.56 7.41 5.98
C THR A 192 -6.87 8.90 5.87
N ALA A 193 -8.14 9.28 5.70
CA ALA A 193 -8.57 10.68 5.70
C ALA A 193 -8.20 11.40 7.00
N SER A 194 -8.38 10.74 8.16
CA SER A 194 -7.99 11.31 9.46
C SER A 194 -6.49 11.59 9.62
N LEU A 195 -5.66 10.98 8.76
CA LEU A 195 -4.21 11.14 8.72
C LEU A 195 -3.73 12.05 7.58
N GLY A 196 -4.66 12.73 6.88
CA GLY A 196 -4.34 13.68 5.82
C GLY A 196 -4.34 13.10 4.40
N ALA A 197 -4.83 11.87 4.21
CA ALA A 197 -5.08 11.38 2.86
C ALA A 197 -6.18 12.21 2.19
N LYS A 198 -6.00 12.47 0.90
CA LYS A 198 -6.94 13.22 0.07
C LYS A 198 -7.08 12.59 -1.30
N GLU A 199 -8.14 12.96 -1.99
CA GLU A 199 -8.41 12.53 -3.35
C GLU A 199 -7.78 13.50 -4.37
N ILE A 200 -7.19 12.94 -5.41
CA ILE A 200 -6.75 13.62 -6.62
C ILE A 200 -7.34 12.91 -7.84
N SER A 201 -7.45 13.57 -9.00
CA SER A 201 -7.88 12.87 -10.22
C SER A 201 -6.92 11.72 -10.56
N ARG A 202 -7.44 10.66 -11.16
CA ARG A 202 -6.63 9.56 -11.71
C ARG A 202 -5.56 10.08 -12.66
N GLU A 203 -5.91 11.02 -13.53
CA GLU A 203 -4.96 11.66 -14.45
C GLU A 203 -3.75 12.26 -13.69
N LYS A 204 -4.01 13.02 -12.62
CA LYS A 204 -2.96 13.61 -11.79
C LYS A 204 -2.13 12.55 -11.06
N PHE A 205 -2.77 11.47 -10.59
CA PHE A 205 -2.07 10.35 -9.99
C PHE A 205 -1.11 9.67 -10.98
N ILE A 206 -1.59 9.38 -12.20
CA ILE A 206 -0.77 8.78 -13.26
C ILE A 206 0.40 9.70 -13.61
N GLN A 207 0.20 11.02 -13.72
CA GLN A 207 1.29 11.98 -13.92
C GLN A 207 2.37 11.88 -12.83
N TYR A 208 1.97 11.81 -11.55
CA TYR A 208 2.90 11.60 -10.44
C TYR A 208 3.59 10.24 -10.48
N LEU A 209 2.86 9.17 -10.77
CA LEU A 209 3.42 7.83 -10.92
C LEU A 209 4.55 7.81 -11.95
N TYR A 210 4.31 8.31 -13.16
CA TYR A 210 5.33 8.35 -14.22
C TYR A 210 6.52 9.25 -13.85
N GLN A 211 6.29 10.30 -13.08
CA GLN A 211 7.34 11.18 -12.56
C GLN A 211 8.23 10.49 -11.50
N PHE A 212 7.65 9.64 -10.66
CA PHE A 212 8.29 9.07 -9.46
C PHE A 212 8.77 7.62 -9.63
N ARG A 213 8.16 6.82 -10.52
CA ARG A 213 8.41 5.36 -10.63
C ARG A 213 9.86 4.97 -10.95
N ASN A 214 10.59 5.86 -11.62
CA ASN A 214 11.99 5.63 -11.99
C ASN A 214 12.99 6.38 -11.10
N ARG A 215 12.52 7.11 -10.07
CA ARG A 215 13.40 7.81 -9.14
C ARG A 215 13.88 6.84 -8.06
N PRO A 216 15.19 6.78 -7.77
CA PRO A 216 15.69 5.93 -6.71
C PRO A 216 15.47 6.58 -5.34
N LEU A 217 15.08 5.77 -4.37
CA LEU A 217 15.16 6.14 -2.96
C LEU A 217 16.62 6.20 -2.51
N LYS A 218 16.89 6.94 -1.44
CA LYS A 218 18.20 6.91 -0.78
C LYS A 218 18.51 5.48 -0.30
N PRO A 219 19.73 4.94 -0.53
CA PRO A 219 20.13 3.62 -0.07
C PRO A 219 19.82 3.39 1.42
N GLY A 220 19.41 2.17 1.75
CA GLY A 220 19.06 1.80 3.11
C GLY A 220 17.59 1.97 3.48
N CYS A 221 16.73 2.55 2.61
CA CYS A 221 15.29 2.73 2.91
C CYS A 221 14.62 1.43 3.35
N TRP A 222 14.93 0.32 2.67
CA TRP A 222 14.28 -0.97 2.85
C TRP A 222 15.12 -2.00 3.60
N LEU A 223 16.27 -1.61 4.15
CA LEU A 223 17.03 -2.50 5.02
C LEU A 223 16.27 -2.71 6.32
N GLN A 224 16.34 -3.92 6.87
CA GLN A 224 15.79 -4.22 8.19
C GLN A 224 16.41 -3.30 9.23
N GLN A 225 15.57 -2.43 9.81
CA GLN A 225 15.97 -1.51 10.87
C GLN A 225 14.77 -1.11 11.74
N VAL A 226 15.07 -0.47 12.86
CA VAL A 226 14.08 0.20 13.72
C VAL A 226 13.79 1.58 13.15
N LEU A 227 12.52 1.99 13.14
CA LEU A 227 12.09 3.32 12.71
C LEU A 227 11.85 4.22 13.92
N GLU A 228 12.23 5.49 13.77
CA GLU A 228 11.94 6.55 14.73
C GLU A 228 10.61 7.24 14.39
N LEU A 229 9.82 7.56 15.43
CA LEU A 229 8.57 8.33 15.37
C LEU A 229 8.79 9.82 15.57
#